data_AF-A0AB34GAK9-F1
#
_entry.id   AF-A0AB34GAK9-F1
#
_cell.length_a   1.000
_cell.length_b   1.000
_cell.length_c   1.000
_cell.angle_alpha   90.00
_cell.angle_beta   90.00
_cell.angle_gamma   90.00
#
_symmetry.space_group_name_H-M   'P 1'
#
loop_
_entity.id
_entity.type
_entity.pdbx_description
1 polymer ?
#
loop_
_entity_poly.entity_id
_entity_poly.type
_entity_poly.pdbx_seq_one_letter_code
_entity_poly.pdbx_strand_id
1 'polypeptide(L)'
;MAWVLQRLKEQSLVKELRPRDVLESSSDSDEKVPVTKPSSLSKRKLELEVETVEKKKKGRPRKDSRLMPMSLSVQSPAALTAEKDAVCLSVPAAALKLPMPGPQRAFTLQVSSDPSMYIEVENEVTAVGGIKLSRLKCSREGKEWETVLTSRILTAAGSCDVVCVACEKRMLSVFSTCGRRLLPPILLPSPISTLHCTGSYVMALTATATLSVWDVHRQIVVVKEESLHSILAGSDMTVSQILLTQHGIPVMNLSDGKAYCFNPSLSAWNLVSDKQDSLAQCADFRSSLPSQDAMLCSGPLAIVQGRASTSSGRQAARLFSVPHMVQQETTLAYLESQVAAALTLRSSHEYRHWLLLYVRYLVNEVIEEALTDGQRSKEGLRKRDLLKELLPVIGQNLRFQRLFTECQEQLDILRDK
;
A
#
# COMPACT_ATOMS: atom_id res chain seq x y z
N MET A 1 -1.90 38.84 -12.16
CA MET A 1 -1.65 38.47 -13.57
C MET A 1 -0.18 38.12 -13.84
N ALA A 2 0.79 39.02 -13.62
CA ALA A 2 2.20 38.79 -14.00
C ALA A 2 2.85 37.49 -13.47
N TRP A 3 2.53 37.05 -12.25
CA TRP A 3 3.21 35.93 -11.57
C TRP A 3 2.96 34.54 -12.21
N VAL A 4 1.94 34.38 -13.06
CA VAL A 4 1.58 33.08 -13.66
C VAL A 4 2.45 32.76 -14.89
N LEU A 5 2.84 33.78 -15.65
CA LEU A 5 3.59 33.61 -16.91
C LEU A 5 5.05 33.18 -16.69
N GLN A 6 5.65 33.51 -15.55
CA GLN A 6 7.04 33.16 -15.26
C GLN A 6 7.22 31.65 -15.04
N ARG A 7 6.33 31.01 -14.25
CA ARG A 7 6.38 29.57 -13.96
C ARG A 7 6.14 28.66 -15.17
N LEU A 8 5.37 29.13 -16.16
CA LEU A 8 5.13 28.41 -17.42
C LEU A 8 6.34 28.40 -18.35
N LYS A 9 7.29 29.35 -18.20
CA LYS A 9 8.49 29.45 -19.05
C LYS A 9 9.63 28.54 -18.58
N GLU A 10 9.66 28.18 -17.31
CA GLU A 10 10.70 27.30 -16.73
C GLU A 10 10.48 25.82 -17.07
N GLN A 11 9.22 25.40 -17.29
CA GLN A 11 8.88 24.02 -17.63
C GLN A 11 9.10 23.64 -19.12
N SER A 12 9.37 24.61 -20.00
CA SER A 12 9.52 24.37 -21.44
C SER A 12 10.96 24.15 -21.92
N LEU A 13 11.94 24.08 -21.03
CA LEU A 13 13.38 24.11 -21.37
C LEU A 13 14.16 22.79 -21.19
N VAL A 14 13.49 21.66 -20.92
CA VAL A 14 14.16 20.36 -20.71
C VAL A 14 13.64 19.28 -21.68
N LYS A 15 13.72 19.56 -22.98
CA LYS A 15 13.89 18.57 -24.07
C LYS A 15 14.02 19.25 -25.43
N GLU A 16 15.26 19.44 -25.89
CA GLU A 16 15.76 18.99 -27.20
C GLU A 16 17.16 19.56 -27.48
N LEU A 17 18.09 18.69 -27.90
CA LEU A 17 19.06 18.90 -28.98
C LEU A 17 19.80 17.57 -29.21
N ARG A 18 19.88 17.12 -30.46
CA ARG A 18 20.72 15.98 -30.91
C ARG A 18 21.95 16.53 -31.70
N PRO A 19 22.64 15.76 -32.57
CA PRO A 19 23.94 15.18 -32.24
C PRO A 19 25.06 15.71 -33.16
N ARG A 20 26.31 15.27 -32.94
CA ARG A 20 27.34 15.17 -33.99
C ARG A 20 28.50 14.26 -33.61
N ASP A 21 29.01 13.56 -34.62
CA ASP A 21 30.12 12.59 -34.59
C ASP A 21 31.48 13.28 -34.86
N VAL A 22 32.51 12.49 -35.26
CA VAL A 22 33.84 12.90 -35.80
C VAL A 22 34.86 13.34 -34.71
N LEU A 23 36.07 12.76 -34.55
CA LEU A 23 36.75 11.64 -35.23
C LEU A 23 37.83 10.98 -34.29
N GLU A 24 38.31 9.80 -34.71
CA GLU A 24 39.64 9.16 -34.47
C GLU A 24 40.51 9.49 -33.24
N SER A 25 40.89 8.43 -32.52
CA SER A 25 42.32 8.13 -32.28
C SER A 25 42.52 6.63 -32.05
N SER A 26 43.67 6.09 -32.44
CA SER A 26 44.01 4.66 -32.46
C SER A 26 45.02 4.26 -31.40
N SER A 27 44.91 3.04 -30.87
CA SER A 27 46.08 2.28 -30.40
C SER A 27 45.80 0.79 -30.54
N ASP A 28 46.75 0.06 -31.13
CA ASP A 28 46.69 -1.38 -31.39
C ASP A 28 47.90 -2.06 -30.73
N SER A 29 47.74 -3.30 -30.28
CA SER A 29 48.76 -4.09 -29.54
C SER A 29 48.38 -5.56 -29.53
N ASP A 30 48.87 -6.33 -30.52
CA ASP A 30 48.64 -7.77 -30.65
C ASP A 30 49.90 -8.59 -30.22
N GLU A 31 49.83 -9.92 -30.35
CA GLU A 31 50.75 -10.98 -29.88
C GLU A 31 50.62 -11.35 -28.39
N LYS A 32 50.62 -12.63 -27.98
CA LYS A 32 50.84 -13.89 -28.73
C LYS A 32 50.12 -15.08 -28.04
N VAL A 33 49.68 -16.07 -28.83
CA VAL A 33 49.17 -17.37 -28.34
C VAL A 33 50.26 -18.46 -28.46
N PRO A 34 50.21 -19.56 -27.69
CA PRO A 34 49.62 -20.81 -28.22
C PRO A 34 48.76 -21.57 -27.16
N VAL A 35 47.52 -21.98 -27.47
CA VAL A 35 47.12 -23.14 -28.28
C VAL A 35 47.52 -24.51 -27.69
N THR A 36 46.52 -25.22 -27.17
CA THR A 36 46.31 -26.67 -27.42
C THR A 36 44.83 -26.90 -27.78
N LYS A 37 44.51 -27.98 -28.50
CA LYS A 37 43.18 -28.23 -29.11
C LYS A 37 42.54 -29.55 -28.62
N PRO A 38 41.20 -29.70 -28.75
CA PRO A 38 40.46 -30.84 -28.22
C PRO A 38 40.37 -32.04 -29.20
N SER A 39 40.04 -33.22 -28.66
CA SER A 39 39.68 -34.45 -29.39
C SER A 39 39.00 -35.46 -28.45
N SER A 40 38.17 -36.43 -28.88
CA SER A 40 37.29 -36.57 -30.06
C SER A 40 36.55 -37.93 -29.99
N LEU A 41 35.28 -38.00 -30.44
CA LEU A 41 34.61 -39.25 -30.94
C LEU A 41 34.34 -40.37 -29.89
N SER A 42 33.47 -41.40 -30.07
CA SER A 42 32.58 -41.77 -31.21
C SER A 42 31.43 -42.75 -30.87
N LYS A 43 30.33 -42.65 -31.65
CA LYS A 43 29.51 -43.74 -32.28
C LYS A 43 28.78 -44.82 -31.44
N ARG A 44 27.44 -44.86 -31.59
CA ARG A 44 26.55 -45.95 -32.10
C ARG A 44 25.08 -45.61 -31.74
N LYS A 45 24.01 -45.95 -32.47
CA LYS A 45 23.72 -46.61 -33.78
C LYS A 45 22.35 -46.02 -34.26
N LEU A 46 22.09 -45.72 -35.55
CA LEU A 46 21.31 -46.51 -36.56
C LEU A 46 20.08 -47.27 -35.98
N GLU A 47 18.93 -47.45 -36.63
CA GLU A 47 18.41 -47.19 -38.01
C GLU A 47 17.02 -46.48 -37.91
N LEU A 48 16.44 -45.65 -38.81
CA LEU A 48 16.72 -45.07 -40.16
C LEU A 48 15.90 -45.62 -41.36
N GLU A 49 14.84 -44.90 -41.81
CA GLU A 49 14.24 -44.78 -43.19
C GLU A 49 12.74 -44.31 -43.16
N VAL A 50 12.02 -44.04 -44.27
CA VAL A 50 12.05 -42.89 -45.23
C VAL A 50 10.77 -42.91 -46.13
N GLU A 51 10.49 -41.84 -46.88
CA GLU A 51 9.26 -41.55 -47.67
C GLU A 51 8.97 -42.47 -48.90
N THR A 52 7.69 -42.50 -49.35
CA THR A 52 7.16 -42.09 -50.69
C THR A 52 5.69 -42.55 -50.83
N VAL A 53 4.67 -41.84 -51.36
CA VAL A 53 4.46 -40.94 -52.52
C VAL A 53 4.18 -41.66 -53.86
N GLU A 54 2.92 -41.66 -54.33
CA GLU A 54 2.40 -41.67 -55.73
C GLU A 54 0.85 -41.81 -55.72
N LYS A 55 0.02 -41.46 -56.73
CA LYS A 55 -0.07 -40.26 -57.62
C LYS A 55 -1.38 -40.32 -58.47
N LYS A 56 -1.78 -39.20 -59.09
CA LYS A 56 -2.79 -39.03 -60.21
C LYS A 56 -4.27 -39.24 -59.80
N LYS A 57 -5.33 -38.70 -60.43
CA LYS A 57 -5.70 -37.66 -61.46
C LYS A 57 -7.26 -37.44 -61.29
N LYS A 58 -8.10 -36.62 -61.95
CA LYS A 58 -8.24 -35.73 -63.15
C LYS A 58 -9.48 -34.81 -62.86
N GLY A 59 -9.71 -33.59 -63.37
CA GLY A 59 -8.88 -32.64 -64.13
C GLY A 59 -9.66 -31.79 -65.18
N ARG A 60 -9.68 -30.45 -65.00
CA ARG A 60 -10.02 -29.32 -65.93
C ARG A 60 -11.45 -28.67 -65.97
N PRO A 61 -11.59 -27.39 -66.42
CA PRO A 61 -12.54 -26.42 -65.81
C PRO A 61 -13.32 -25.46 -66.78
N ARG A 62 -14.03 -24.46 -66.21
CA ARG A 62 -14.43 -23.11 -66.73
C ARG A 62 -14.64 -22.18 -65.50
N LYS A 63 -14.27 -20.90 -65.39
CA LYS A 63 -14.25 -19.71 -66.28
C LYS A 63 -15.67 -19.09 -66.45
N ASP A 64 -15.98 -17.83 -66.13
CA ASP A 64 -15.16 -16.61 -65.94
C ASP A 64 -15.77 -15.51 -65.01
N SER A 65 -15.01 -14.43 -64.77
CA SER A 65 -15.45 -13.02 -64.69
C SER A 65 -16.20 -12.40 -63.47
N ARG A 66 -15.42 -11.62 -62.68
CA ARG A 66 -15.64 -10.19 -62.24
C ARG A 66 -16.34 -9.79 -60.92
N LEU A 67 -15.55 -9.01 -60.16
CA LEU A 67 -15.85 -7.79 -59.36
C LEU A 67 -16.39 -7.91 -57.92
N MET A 68 -15.85 -7.02 -57.07
CA MET A 68 -16.10 -6.82 -55.63
C MET A 68 -17.10 -5.66 -55.42
N PRO A 69 -17.76 -5.52 -54.26
CA PRO A 69 -17.14 -4.75 -53.15
C PRO A 69 -17.44 -5.26 -51.72
N MET A 70 -16.61 -4.79 -50.76
CA MET A 70 -16.90 -4.57 -49.31
C MET A 70 -17.69 -5.65 -48.54
N SER A 71 -17.12 -6.32 -47.54
CA SER A 71 -16.83 -5.71 -46.22
C SER A 71 -16.16 -6.73 -45.28
N LEU A 72 -15.46 -6.26 -44.24
CA LEU A 72 -14.78 -7.12 -43.24
C LEU A 72 -15.60 -7.25 -41.96
N SER A 73 -16.55 -8.19 -41.92
CA SER A 73 -17.18 -8.65 -40.68
C SER A 73 -16.33 -9.76 -40.04
N VAL A 74 -15.81 -9.53 -38.83
CA VAL A 74 -15.09 -10.56 -38.05
C VAL A 74 -16.07 -11.67 -37.66
N GLN A 75 -15.69 -12.93 -37.92
CA GLN A 75 -16.56 -14.09 -37.72
C GLN A 75 -16.51 -14.60 -36.28
N SER A 76 -17.67 -14.87 -35.69
CA SER A 76 -17.82 -15.70 -34.49
C SER A 76 -17.85 -17.19 -34.88
N PRO A 77 -17.14 -18.08 -34.17
CA PRO A 77 -17.38 -19.52 -34.25
C PRO A 77 -18.81 -19.89 -33.84
N ALA A 78 -19.32 -21.00 -34.36
CA ALA A 78 -20.72 -21.41 -34.20
C ALA A 78 -21.02 -22.09 -32.85
N ALA A 79 -22.30 -22.07 -32.46
CA ALA A 79 -22.81 -22.77 -31.27
C ALA A 79 -23.03 -24.27 -31.52
N LEU A 80 -22.90 -25.07 -30.46
CA LEU A 80 -23.46 -26.42 -30.36
C LEU A 80 -24.03 -26.65 -28.95
N THR A 81 -25.04 -27.52 -28.89
CA THR A 81 -25.66 -28.13 -27.68
C THR A 81 -26.05 -27.20 -26.54
N ALA A 82 -27.37 -26.98 -26.39
CA ALA A 82 -27.93 -26.34 -25.22
C ALA A 82 -28.10 -27.34 -24.06
N GLU A 83 -27.60 -26.98 -22.88
CA GLU A 83 -28.15 -27.45 -21.61
C GLU A 83 -28.98 -26.33 -20.97
N LYS A 84 -29.97 -26.73 -20.16
CA LYS A 84 -31.12 -25.88 -19.81
C LYS A 84 -30.96 -25.21 -18.44
N ASP A 85 -29.88 -24.45 -18.26
CA ASP A 85 -29.76 -23.58 -17.08
C ASP A 85 -30.59 -22.31 -17.25
N ALA A 86 -31.36 -21.97 -16.22
CA ALA A 86 -32.18 -20.78 -16.21
C ALA A 86 -31.29 -19.54 -16.13
N VAL A 87 -31.55 -18.55 -17.01
CA VAL A 87 -30.95 -17.21 -16.88
C VAL A 87 -31.54 -16.54 -15.64
N CYS A 88 -30.92 -16.82 -14.49
CA CYS A 88 -31.15 -16.09 -13.27
C CYS A 88 -30.66 -14.66 -13.49
N LEU A 89 -31.60 -13.74 -13.71
CA LEU A 89 -31.32 -12.31 -13.74
C LEU A 89 -30.58 -11.96 -12.45
N SER A 90 -29.30 -11.57 -12.57
CA SER A 90 -28.44 -11.34 -11.42
C SER A 90 -29.02 -10.21 -10.58
N VAL A 91 -29.69 -10.58 -9.48
CA VAL A 91 -30.10 -9.64 -8.44
C VAL A 91 -28.85 -8.85 -8.05
N PRO A 92 -28.86 -7.51 -8.09
CA PRO A 92 -27.68 -6.73 -7.75
C PRO A 92 -27.27 -7.08 -6.33
N ALA A 93 -26.04 -7.61 -6.17
CA ALA A 93 -25.49 -8.02 -4.88
C ALA A 93 -25.69 -6.89 -3.87
N ALA A 94 -26.18 -7.24 -2.68
CA ALA A 94 -26.78 -6.29 -1.74
C ALA A 94 -25.85 -5.08 -1.50
N ALA A 95 -26.22 -3.93 -2.09
CA ALA A 95 -25.34 -2.78 -2.16
C ALA A 95 -25.02 -2.28 -0.75
N LEU A 96 -23.78 -2.54 -0.30
CA LEU A 96 -23.31 -2.27 1.06
C LEU A 96 -23.45 -0.77 1.36
N LYS A 97 -24.43 -0.45 2.19
CA LYS A 97 -24.78 0.91 2.58
C LYS A 97 -24.36 1.18 4.01
N LEU A 98 -23.44 2.12 4.17
CA LEU A 98 -22.97 2.55 5.48
C LEU A 98 -23.94 3.58 6.09
N PRO A 99 -24.09 3.61 7.44
CA PRO A 99 -25.06 4.49 8.10
C PRO A 99 -24.71 5.96 7.87
N MET A 100 -25.73 6.77 7.55
CA MET A 100 -25.58 8.22 7.36
C MET A 100 -25.94 8.97 8.65
N PRO A 101 -25.15 9.97 9.09
CA PRO A 101 -25.51 10.81 10.22
C PRO A 101 -26.81 11.60 9.92
N GLY A 102 -27.80 11.47 10.80
CA GLY A 102 -29.05 12.22 10.70
C GLY A 102 -28.85 13.72 11.02
N PRO A 103 -29.59 14.65 10.37
CA PRO A 103 -29.49 16.07 10.70
C PRO A 103 -29.94 16.35 12.15
N GLN A 104 -29.07 16.95 12.95
CA GLN A 104 -29.35 17.35 14.34
C GLN A 104 -29.47 18.88 14.44
N ARG A 105 -30.21 19.40 15.42
CA ARG A 105 -30.32 20.86 15.66
C ARG A 105 -28.99 21.43 16.15
N ALA A 106 -28.34 20.76 17.10
CA ALA A 106 -27.00 21.08 17.55
C ALA A 106 -26.31 19.80 18.05
N PHE A 107 -24.98 19.77 18.03
CA PHE A 107 -24.18 18.72 18.65
C PHE A 107 -22.77 19.23 19.00
N THR A 108 -22.13 18.54 19.96
CA THR A 108 -20.75 18.83 20.38
C THR A 108 -19.92 17.55 20.28
N LEU A 109 -18.68 17.67 19.80
CA LEU A 109 -17.73 16.58 19.64
C LEU A 109 -16.41 16.95 20.33
N GLN A 110 -15.91 16.08 21.20
CA GLN A 110 -14.53 16.14 21.66
C GLN A 110 -13.61 15.55 20.60
N VAL A 111 -12.64 16.33 20.12
CA VAL A 111 -11.65 15.96 19.10
C VAL A 111 -10.36 15.47 19.75
N SER A 112 -9.97 16.08 20.86
CA SER A 112 -8.76 15.76 21.61
C SER A 112 -8.98 15.92 23.11
N SER A 113 -8.30 15.09 23.89
CA SER A 113 -8.28 15.15 25.35
C SER A 113 -7.14 16.04 25.86
N ASP A 114 -5.96 15.94 25.25
CA ASP A 114 -4.75 16.65 25.63
C ASP A 114 -3.92 17.03 24.38
N PRO A 115 -3.81 18.32 24.04
CA PRO A 115 -4.58 19.43 24.59
C PRO A 115 -6.08 19.25 24.31
N SER A 116 -6.94 19.76 25.19
CA SER A 116 -8.38 19.62 25.03
C SER A 116 -8.91 20.45 23.85
N MET A 117 -9.72 19.80 23.00
CA MET A 117 -10.29 20.41 21.80
C MET A 117 -11.71 19.93 21.56
N TYR A 118 -12.63 20.86 21.39
CA TYR A 118 -14.05 20.62 21.18
C TYR A 118 -14.54 21.33 19.92
N ILE A 119 -15.41 20.67 19.16
CA ILE A 119 -16.18 21.24 18.05
C ILE A 119 -17.64 21.33 18.49
N GLU A 120 -18.23 22.51 18.32
CA GLU A 120 -19.64 22.79 18.57
C GLU A 120 -20.30 23.14 17.24
N VAL A 121 -21.44 22.51 16.95
CA VAL A 121 -22.22 22.71 15.73
C VAL A 121 -23.63 23.10 16.09
N GLU A 122 -24.12 24.19 15.52
CA GLU A 122 -25.53 24.60 15.64
C GLU A 122 -26.12 24.82 14.24
N ASN A 123 -27.10 24.02 13.86
CA ASN A 123 -27.71 24.04 12.53
C ASN A 123 -28.91 25.00 12.47
N GLU A 124 -29.00 25.75 11.37
CA GLU A 124 -30.12 26.67 11.06
C GLU A 124 -30.36 27.80 12.09
N VAL A 125 -29.34 28.22 12.84
CA VAL A 125 -29.45 29.22 13.93
C VAL A 125 -29.85 30.63 13.50
N THR A 126 -29.65 30.99 12.24
CA THR A 126 -29.95 32.33 11.73
C THR A 126 -30.26 32.26 10.24
N ALA A 127 -31.17 33.10 9.75
CA ALA A 127 -31.45 33.25 8.32
C ALA A 127 -31.04 34.65 7.86
N VAL A 128 -30.23 34.74 6.80
CA VAL A 128 -29.77 36.00 6.20
C VAL A 128 -30.14 35.96 4.71
N GLY A 129 -30.96 36.92 4.25
CA GLY A 129 -31.48 36.92 2.87
C GLY A 129 -32.26 35.65 2.50
N GLY A 130 -32.94 35.02 3.47
CA GLY A 130 -33.62 33.73 3.31
C GLY A 130 -32.70 32.50 3.33
N ILE A 131 -31.38 32.67 3.29
CA ILE A 131 -30.42 31.58 3.43
C ILE A 131 -30.26 31.24 4.91
N LYS A 132 -30.64 30.01 5.30
CA LYS A 132 -30.34 29.47 6.63
C LYS A 132 -28.85 29.21 6.78
N LEU A 133 -28.28 29.64 7.90
CA LEU A 133 -26.88 29.47 8.28
C LEU A 133 -26.75 28.49 9.43
N SER A 134 -25.73 27.64 9.37
CA SER A 134 -25.28 26.78 10.47
C SER A 134 -23.97 27.32 11.01
N ARG A 135 -23.86 27.45 12.34
CA ARG A 135 -22.65 27.87 13.05
C ARG A 135 -21.75 26.64 13.28
N LEU A 136 -20.47 26.81 13.01
CA LEU A 136 -19.40 25.90 13.41
C LEU A 136 -18.48 26.69 14.34
N LYS A 137 -18.40 26.27 15.60
CA LYS A 137 -17.49 26.81 16.61
C LYS A 137 -16.48 25.74 17.00
N CYS A 138 -15.27 26.16 17.32
CA CYS A 138 -14.21 25.29 17.83
C CYS A 138 -13.55 25.98 19.03
N SER A 139 -13.33 25.22 20.10
CA SER A 139 -12.59 25.67 21.29
C SER A 139 -11.41 24.75 21.53
N ARG A 140 -10.22 25.32 21.74
CA ARG A 140 -8.98 24.61 22.02
C ARG A 140 -8.09 25.45 22.92
N GLU A 141 -7.65 24.90 24.06
CA GLU A 141 -6.70 25.56 24.97
C GLU A 141 -7.15 26.99 25.38
N GLY A 142 -8.46 27.19 25.58
CA GLY A 142 -9.06 28.50 25.91
C GLY A 142 -9.17 29.49 24.74
N LYS A 143 -8.70 29.14 23.54
CA LYS A 143 -8.88 29.91 22.30
C LYS A 143 -10.09 29.36 21.56
N GLU A 144 -11.03 30.23 21.21
CA GLU A 144 -12.18 29.89 20.40
C GLU A 144 -12.18 30.62 19.05
N TRP A 145 -12.80 29.99 18.05
CA TRP A 145 -13.17 30.62 16.78
C TRP A 145 -14.52 30.09 16.33
N GLU A 146 -15.23 30.88 15.52
CA GLU A 146 -16.46 30.45 14.87
C GLU A 146 -16.53 30.87 13.39
N THR A 147 -17.35 30.16 12.63
CA THR A 147 -17.63 30.42 11.22
C THR A 147 -19.02 29.91 10.85
N VAL A 148 -19.51 30.29 9.66
CA VAL A 148 -20.86 29.93 9.18
C VAL A 148 -20.84 29.18 7.85
N LEU A 149 -21.78 28.24 7.70
CA LEU A 149 -21.98 27.43 6.49
C LEU A 149 -23.45 27.54 6.04
N THR A 150 -23.68 27.53 4.73
CA THR A 150 -24.99 27.72 4.08
C THR A 150 -25.80 26.42 3.91
N SER A 151 -25.50 25.42 4.75
CA SER A 151 -26.06 24.06 4.72
C SER A 151 -25.91 23.42 6.09
N ARG A 152 -26.79 22.49 6.47
CA ARG A 152 -26.67 21.80 7.76
C ARG A 152 -25.45 20.88 7.76
N ILE A 153 -24.68 20.94 8.84
CA ILE A 153 -23.56 20.04 9.13
C ILE A 153 -24.15 18.73 9.68
N LEU A 154 -23.72 17.60 9.12
CA LEU A 154 -24.15 16.26 9.49
C LEU A 154 -23.16 15.57 10.43
N THR A 155 -21.86 15.82 10.24
CA THR A 155 -20.79 15.32 11.10
C THR A 155 -19.54 16.18 10.97
N ALA A 156 -18.67 16.08 11.97
CA ALA A 156 -17.41 16.81 12.08
C ALA A 156 -16.30 15.88 12.60
N ALA A 157 -15.06 16.25 12.34
CA ALA A 157 -13.88 15.79 13.06
C ALA A 157 -12.83 16.92 13.08
N GLY A 158 -11.65 16.64 13.64
CA GLY A 158 -10.52 17.55 13.58
C GLY A 158 -9.21 16.87 13.95
N SER A 159 -8.16 17.67 14.04
CA SER A 159 -6.82 17.25 14.47
C SER A 159 -6.10 18.44 15.13
N CYS A 160 -4.82 18.26 15.48
CA CYS A 160 -3.94 19.35 15.88
C CYS A 160 -3.74 20.45 14.81
N ASP A 161 -4.11 20.19 13.53
CA ASP A 161 -3.82 21.03 12.37
C ASP A 161 -5.08 21.58 11.67
N VAL A 162 -6.17 20.80 11.63
CA VAL A 162 -7.37 21.10 10.83
C VAL A 162 -8.67 20.77 11.55
N VAL A 163 -9.76 21.43 11.12
CA VAL A 163 -11.15 21.05 11.44
C VAL A 163 -11.89 20.77 10.14
N CYS A 164 -12.65 19.68 10.12
CA CYS A 164 -13.17 19.06 8.91
C CYS A 164 -14.64 18.68 9.12
N VAL A 165 -15.56 19.21 8.31
CA VAL A 165 -17.01 19.01 8.48
C VAL A 165 -17.69 18.60 7.19
N ALA A 166 -18.57 17.61 7.25
CA ALA A 166 -19.41 17.19 6.13
C ALA A 166 -20.85 17.65 6.34
N CYS A 167 -21.40 18.24 5.29
CA CYS A 167 -22.72 18.85 5.26
C CYS A 167 -23.69 18.08 4.36
N GLU A 168 -24.95 18.47 4.43
CA GLU A 168 -25.95 18.12 3.42
C GLU A 168 -25.49 18.47 1.99
N LYS A 169 -26.20 17.91 0.99
CA LYS A 169 -25.87 18.03 -0.43
C LYS A 169 -24.49 17.45 -0.82
N ARG A 170 -23.89 16.63 0.07
CA ARG A 170 -22.60 15.94 -0.09
C ARG A 170 -21.37 16.87 -0.03
N MET A 171 -21.45 17.99 0.68
CA MET A 171 -20.37 18.99 0.71
C MET A 171 -19.42 18.81 1.91
N LEU A 172 -18.14 18.58 1.66
CA LEU A 172 -17.06 18.55 2.65
C LEU A 172 -16.36 19.92 2.71
N SER A 173 -16.23 20.49 3.92
CA SER A 173 -15.52 21.74 4.19
C SER A 173 -14.35 21.51 5.15
N VAL A 174 -13.22 22.16 4.89
CA VAL A 174 -12.01 22.04 5.73
C VAL A 174 -11.47 23.43 6.11
N PHE A 175 -11.10 23.57 7.38
CA PHE A 175 -10.68 24.80 8.04
C PHE A 175 -9.36 24.56 8.80
N SER A 176 -8.59 25.62 9.04
CA SER A 176 -7.44 25.59 9.96
C SER A 176 -7.90 25.54 11.43
N THR A 177 -6.95 25.28 12.33
CA THR A 177 -7.10 25.48 13.79
C THR A 177 -7.47 26.91 14.22
N CYS A 178 -7.47 27.89 13.30
CA CYS A 178 -7.93 29.27 13.53
C CYS A 178 -9.15 29.65 12.67
N GLY A 179 -9.94 28.67 12.21
CA GLY A 179 -11.23 28.89 11.54
C GLY A 179 -11.14 29.37 10.09
N ARG A 180 -9.94 29.59 9.53
CA ARG A 180 -9.79 29.97 8.13
C ARG A 180 -10.07 28.77 7.24
N ARG A 181 -11.06 28.88 6.35
CA ARG A 181 -11.32 27.91 5.27
C ARG A 181 -10.06 27.68 4.44
N LEU A 182 -9.65 26.41 4.32
CA LEU A 182 -8.42 26.01 3.62
C LEU A 182 -8.64 25.72 2.13
N LEU A 183 -9.79 25.15 1.80
CA LEU A 183 -10.16 24.70 0.45
C LEU A 183 -11.59 25.17 0.09
N PRO A 184 -11.90 25.33 -1.21
CA PRO A 184 -13.28 25.32 -1.69
C PRO A 184 -14.02 24.05 -1.21
N PRO A 185 -15.34 24.11 -0.94
CA PRO A 185 -16.10 22.93 -0.54
C PRO A 185 -15.99 21.78 -1.57
N ILE A 186 -15.53 20.61 -1.11
CA ILE A 186 -15.37 19.41 -1.94
C ILE A 186 -16.73 18.72 -2.08
N LEU A 187 -17.12 18.36 -3.29
CA LEU A 187 -18.30 17.52 -3.54
C LEU A 187 -17.92 16.04 -3.39
N LEU A 188 -18.54 15.33 -2.45
CA LEU A 188 -18.40 13.88 -2.30
C LEU A 188 -19.32 13.15 -3.30
N PRO A 189 -18.93 11.95 -3.80
CA PRO A 189 -19.75 11.19 -4.75
C PRO A 189 -21.08 10.70 -4.13
N SER A 190 -21.05 10.36 -2.84
CA SER A 190 -22.18 9.92 -2.03
C SER A 190 -22.25 10.74 -0.74
N PRO A 191 -23.40 10.82 -0.04
CA PRO A 191 -23.45 11.35 1.33
C PRO A 191 -22.41 10.74 2.25
N ILE A 192 -21.99 11.49 3.27
CA ILE A 192 -21.02 11.04 4.27
C ILE A 192 -21.63 9.93 5.15
N SER A 193 -20.78 8.98 5.57
CA SER A 193 -21.07 8.05 6.67
C SER A 193 -20.22 8.40 7.89
N THR A 194 -18.89 8.33 7.77
CA THR A 194 -17.95 8.75 8.82
C THR A 194 -16.85 9.64 8.27
N LEU A 195 -16.25 10.44 9.15
CA LEU A 195 -15.21 11.42 8.83
C LEU A 195 -14.14 11.35 9.92
N HIS A 196 -12.88 11.21 9.52
CA HIS A 196 -11.73 11.08 10.43
C HIS A 196 -10.63 12.03 9.97
N CYS A 197 -9.91 12.65 10.90
CA CYS A 197 -8.81 13.56 10.57
C CYS A 197 -7.60 13.28 11.48
N THR A 198 -6.37 13.37 10.93
CA THR A 198 -5.13 13.01 11.63
C THR A 198 -3.98 13.80 11.03
N GLY A 199 -3.37 14.71 11.80
CA GLY A 199 -2.50 15.75 11.25
C GLY A 199 -3.22 16.53 10.13
N SER A 200 -2.54 16.74 8.99
CA SER A 200 -3.13 17.33 7.78
C SER A 200 -3.95 16.37 6.91
N TYR A 201 -4.12 15.11 7.31
CA TYR A 201 -4.89 14.13 6.53
C TYR A 201 -6.37 14.17 6.93
N VAL A 202 -7.23 14.30 5.92
CA VAL A 202 -8.70 14.22 6.04
C VAL A 202 -9.17 12.97 5.32
N MET A 203 -9.87 12.08 6.03
CA MET A 203 -10.51 10.89 5.48
C MET A 203 -12.03 11.02 5.54
N ALA A 204 -12.69 10.75 4.41
CA ALA A 204 -14.14 10.63 4.30
C ALA A 204 -14.50 9.22 3.84
N LEU A 205 -15.45 8.59 4.54
CA LEU A 205 -16.07 7.33 4.15
C LEU A 205 -17.54 7.60 3.83
N THR A 206 -17.97 7.28 2.62
CA THR A 206 -19.31 7.61 2.11
C THR A 206 -20.33 6.49 2.35
N ALA A 207 -21.62 6.82 2.27
CA ALA A 207 -22.72 5.87 2.40
C ALA A 207 -22.70 4.74 1.35
N THR A 208 -22.08 4.92 0.18
CA THR A 208 -21.84 3.86 -0.84
C THR A 208 -20.53 3.10 -0.61
N ALA A 209 -20.00 3.10 0.61
CA ALA A 209 -18.78 2.40 1.00
C ALA A 209 -17.56 2.72 0.11
N THR A 210 -17.43 3.99 -0.31
CA THR A 210 -16.20 4.51 -0.93
C THR A 210 -15.42 5.39 0.04
N LEU A 211 -14.11 5.18 0.08
CA LEU A 211 -13.17 5.83 0.99
C LEU A 211 -12.25 6.77 0.20
N SER A 212 -12.09 7.98 0.71
CA SER A 212 -11.14 8.96 0.16
C SER A 212 -10.31 9.60 1.27
N VAL A 213 -9.03 9.81 0.98
CA VAL A 213 -8.09 10.49 1.89
C VAL A 213 -7.39 11.62 1.11
N TRP A 214 -7.32 12.80 1.70
CA TRP A 214 -6.60 13.96 1.16
C TRP A 214 -5.59 14.48 2.19
N ASP A 215 -4.40 14.84 1.73
CA ASP A 215 -3.50 15.71 2.49
C ASP A 215 -3.84 17.16 2.14
N VAL A 216 -4.52 17.86 3.05
CA VAL A 216 -4.99 19.23 2.79
C VAL A 216 -3.91 20.30 3.01
N HIS A 217 -2.76 19.91 3.58
CA HIS A 217 -1.58 20.77 3.65
C HIS A 217 -0.86 20.81 2.30
N ARG A 218 -0.65 19.62 1.68
CA ARG A 218 -0.11 19.53 0.31
C ARG A 218 -1.13 19.76 -0.80
N GLN A 219 -2.42 19.74 -0.48
CA GLN A 219 -3.55 19.84 -1.41
C GLN A 219 -3.56 18.71 -2.48
N ILE A 220 -3.23 17.49 -2.06
CA ILE A 220 -3.23 16.29 -2.91
C ILE A 220 -4.19 15.21 -2.40
N VAL A 221 -4.72 14.41 -3.32
CA VAL A 221 -5.39 13.16 -2.98
C VAL A 221 -4.35 12.09 -2.65
N VAL A 222 -4.61 11.30 -1.61
CA VAL A 222 -3.78 10.18 -1.13
C VAL A 222 -4.48 8.85 -1.42
N VAL A 223 -5.80 8.80 -1.26
CA VAL A 223 -6.66 7.66 -1.63
C VAL A 223 -7.89 8.23 -2.33
N LYS A 224 -8.25 7.72 -3.51
CA LYS A 224 -9.27 8.32 -4.38
C LYS A 224 -10.47 7.39 -4.59
N GLU A 225 -11.52 7.60 -3.79
CA GLU A 225 -12.84 7.00 -3.99
C GLU A 225 -12.85 5.45 -3.99
N GLU A 226 -11.87 4.86 -3.31
CA GLU A 226 -11.64 3.42 -3.26
C GLU A 226 -12.80 2.68 -2.61
N SER A 227 -13.29 1.63 -3.25
CA SER A 227 -14.42 0.86 -2.72
C SER A 227 -13.98 -0.13 -1.65
N LEU A 228 -14.75 -0.21 -0.56
CA LEU A 228 -14.57 -1.24 0.46
C LEU A 228 -15.17 -2.60 0.04
N HIS A 229 -15.89 -2.71 -1.08
CA HIS A 229 -16.50 -3.98 -1.52
C HIS A 229 -15.47 -5.11 -1.68
N SER A 230 -14.22 -4.80 -2.02
CA SER A 230 -13.14 -5.79 -2.16
C SER A 230 -12.70 -6.41 -0.84
N ILE A 231 -12.75 -5.65 0.27
CA ILE A 231 -12.40 -6.14 1.62
C ILE A 231 -13.64 -6.55 2.44
N LEU A 232 -14.85 -6.20 2.00
CA LEU A 232 -16.13 -6.53 2.64
C LEU A 232 -16.95 -7.55 1.80
N ALA A 233 -16.29 -8.39 1.01
CA ALA A 233 -16.92 -9.31 0.05
C ALA A 233 -17.61 -10.55 0.69
N GLY A 234 -17.78 -10.60 2.01
CA GLY A 234 -18.45 -11.68 2.76
C GLY A 234 -19.78 -11.20 3.35
N SER A 235 -20.78 -12.09 3.40
CA SER A 235 -22.18 -11.76 3.72
C SER A 235 -22.41 -11.01 5.04
N ASP A 236 -21.61 -11.31 6.06
CA ASP A 236 -21.84 -10.90 7.46
C ASP A 236 -20.68 -10.07 8.04
N MET A 237 -19.71 -9.67 7.22
CA MET A 237 -18.46 -9.07 7.70
C MET A 237 -18.58 -7.55 7.89
N THR A 238 -18.61 -7.12 9.15
CA THR A 238 -18.63 -5.71 9.58
C THR A 238 -17.22 -5.16 9.82
N VAL A 239 -17.04 -3.84 9.67
CA VAL A 239 -15.83 -3.10 10.08
C VAL A 239 -15.88 -2.88 11.58
N SER A 240 -14.88 -3.39 12.32
CA SER A 240 -14.80 -3.32 13.78
C SER A 240 -14.05 -2.09 14.29
N GLN A 241 -13.05 -1.60 13.55
CA GLN A 241 -12.33 -0.36 13.84
C GLN A 241 -11.80 0.28 12.54
N ILE A 242 -11.83 1.60 12.49
CA ILE A 242 -11.21 2.42 11.44
C ILE A 242 -10.08 3.22 12.07
N LEU A 243 -8.90 3.21 11.46
CA LEU A 243 -7.73 3.99 11.87
C LEU A 243 -7.18 4.78 10.67
N LEU A 244 -6.75 6.01 10.91
CA LEU A 244 -5.96 6.80 9.97
C LEU A 244 -4.58 7.02 10.59
N THR A 245 -3.50 6.66 9.87
CA THR A 245 -2.14 6.89 10.39
C THR A 245 -1.69 8.34 10.19
N GLN A 246 -0.66 8.74 10.93
CA GLN A 246 0.08 10.01 10.76
C GLN A 246 0.69 10.22 9.35
N HIS A 247 0.60 9.23 8.45
CA HIS A 247 1.10 9.27 7.08
C HIS A 247 -0.01 9.11 6.03
N GLY A 248 -1.27 9.28 6.43
CA GLY A 248 -2.44 9.22 5.53
C GLY A 248 -2.81 7.82 5.06
N ILE A 249 -2.24 6.77 5.66
CA ILE A 249 -2.59 5.38 5.37
C ILE A 249 -3.87 5.04 6.15
N PRO A 250 -4.99 4.68 5.50
CA PRO A 250 -6.17 4.18 6.19
C PRO A 250 -5.98 2.70 6.52
N VAL A 251 -6.51 2.27 7.66
CA VAL A 251 -6.53 0.86 8.10
C VAL A 251 -7.94 0.50 8.57
N MET A 252 -8.43 -0.63 8.09
CA MET A 252 -9.76 -1.17 8.36
C MET A 252 -9.60 -2.52 9.05
N ASN A 253 -9.88 -2.56 10.34
CA ASN A 253 -10.05 -3.83 11.07
C ASN A 253 -11.47 -4.35 10.83
N LEU A 254 -11.58 -5.64 10.57
CA LEU A 254 -12.86 -6.32 10.33
C LEU A 254 -13.25 -7.18 11.54
N SER A 255 -14.45 -7.75 11.49
CA SER A 255 -15.03 -8.58 12.55
C SER A 255 -14.54 -10.03 12.55
N ASP A 256 -13.97 -10.51 11.44
CA ASP A 256 -13.28 -11.81 11.37
C ASP A 256 -11.90 -11.80 12.04
N GLY A 257 -11.40 -10.63 12.43
CA GLY A 257 -10.08 -10.44 13.03
C GLY A 257 -8.97 -10.07 12.05
N LYS A 258 -9.26 -9.97 10.74
CA LYS A 258 -8.33 -9.42 9.75
C LYS A 258 -8.26 -7.90 9.82
N ALA A 259 -7.16 -7.35 9.33
CA ALA A 259 -7.02 -5.93 9.11
C ALA A 259 -6.30 -5.62 7.79
N TYR A 260 -6.90 -4.74 7.01
CA TYR A 260 -6.40 -4.31 5.72
C TYR A 260 -6.02 -2.83 5.77
N CYS A 261 -4.87 -2.47 5.22
CA CYS A 261 -4.54 -1.07 4.94
C CYS A 261 -4.50 -0.82 3.44
N PHE A 262 -4.78 0.41 3.00
CA PHE A 262 -4.63 0.78 1.60
C PHE A 262 -3.27 1.45 1.38
N ASN A 263 -2.47 0.95 0.45
CA ASN A 263 -1.16 1.51 0.12
C ASN A 263 -1.25 2.46 -1.10
N PRO A 264 -1.12 3.79 -0.91
CA PRO A 264 -1.22 4.77 -2.01
C PRO A 264 -0.20 4.60 -3.12
N SER A 265 0.92 3.93 -2.86
CA SER A 265 2.00 3.72 -3.84
C SER A 265 1.82 2.44 -4.67
N LEU A 266 1.00 1.49 -4.20
CA LEU A 266 0.61 0.30 -4.95
C LEU A 266 -0.84 0.36 -5.47
N SER A 267 -1.62 1.35 -5.01
CA SER A 267 -3.06 1.49 -5.27
C SER A 267 -3.87 0.23 -4.91
N ALA A 268 -3.50 -0.42 -3.81
CA ALA A 268 -4.03 -1.74 -3.43
C ALA A 268 -4.31 -1.84 -1.92
N TRP A 269 -5.25 -2.71 -1.57
CA TRP A 269 -5.47 -3.18 -0.20
C TRP A 269 -4.47 -4.28 0.15
N ASN A 270 -3.74 -4.11 1.25
CA ASN A 270 -2.80 -5.09 1.78
C ASN A 270 -3.29 -5.61 3.14
N LEU A 271 -3.31 -6.93 3.31
CA LEU A 271 -3.51 -7.57 4.61
C LEU A 271 -2.28 -7.31 5.50
N VAL A 272 -2.48 -6.76 6.70
CA VAL A 272 -1.40 -6.41 7.65
C VAL A 272 -1.55 -7.07 9.03
N SER A 273 -2.67 -7.77 9.25
CA SER A 273 -2.89 -8.61 10.42
C SER A 273 -4.00 -9.61 10.08
N ASP A 274 -3.84 -10.84 10.53
CA ASP A 274 -4.93 -11.80 10.70
C ASP A 274 -4.78 -12.43 12.09
N LYS A 275 -5.84 -12.38 12.90
CA LYS A 275 -5.83 -12.91 14.27
C LYS A 275 -6.13 -14.41 14.33
N GLN A 276 -6.55 -15.01 13.21
CA GLN A 276 -6.75 -16.45 13.06
C GLN A 276 -5.52 -17.16 12.46
N ASP A 277 -4.52 -16.41 12.00
CA ASP A 277 -3.30 -16.97 11.41
C ASP A 277 -2.52 -17.82 12.44
N SER A 278 -2.21 -19.05 12.02
CA SER A 278 -1.46 -20.02 12.82
C SER A 278 0.04 -19.70 12.86
N LEU A 279 0.58 -18.97 11.87
CA LEU A 279 2.00 -18.58 11.85
C LEU A 279 2.36 -17.77 13.11
N ALA A 280 1.49 -16.85 13.50
CA ALA A 280 1.64 -16.01 14.69
C ALA A 280 1.51 -16.78 16.03
N GLN A 281 1.08 -18.05 16.02
CA GLN A 281 1.02 -18.90 17.22
C GLN A 281 2.23 -19.84 17.32
N CYS A 282 2.78 -20.25 16.18
CA CYS A 282 3.92 -21.17 16.08
C CYS A 282 5.29 -20.47 16.06
N ALA A 283 5.36 -19.17 15.77
CA ALA A 283 6.61 -18.43 15.67
C ALA A 283 7.36 -18.29 17.03
N ASP A 284 8.55 -18.89 17.15
CA ASP A 284 9.44 -18.73 18.31
C ASP A 284 10.71 -17.96 17.95
N PHE A 285 10.65 -16.66 18.18
CA PHE A 285 11.75 -15.71 18.07
C PHE A 285 12.29 -15.27 19.45
N ARG A 286 11.95 -16.00 20.53
CA ARG A 286 12.29 -15.61 21.92
C ARG A 286 13.80 -15.61 22.18
N SER A 287 14.55 -16.49 21.52
CA SER A 287 16.03 -16.49 21.51
C SER A 287 16.64 -15.18 21.02
N SER A 288 15.92 -14.48 20.15
CA SER A 288 16.35 -13.24 19.49
C SER A 288 15.83 -11.98 20.17
N LEU A 289 15.10 -12.12 21.28
CA LEU A 289 14.57 -11.00 22.06
C LEU A 289 15.66 -10.42 22.99
N PRO A 290 16.06 -9.14 22.81
CA PRO A 290 16.94 -8.43 23.75
C PRO A 290 16.31 -8.31 25.15
N SER A 291 17.10 -8.53 26.20
CA SER A 291 16.62 -8.75 27.57
C SER A 291 16.04 -7.53 28.30
N GLN A 292 16.28 -6.30 27.81
CA GLN A 292 15.72 -5.06 28.38
C GLN A 292 14.73 -4.35 27.45
N ASP A 293 14.63 -4.79 26.20
CA ASP A 293 13.93 -4.08 25.10
C ASP A 293 12.45 -4.49 25.02
N ALA A 294 11.82 -4.76 26.16
CA ALA A 294 10.37 -4.82 26.32
C ALA A 294 9.71 -3.42 26.23
N MET A 295 10.40 -2.47 25.59
CA MET A 295 9.93 -1.14 25.25
C MET A 295 8.71 -1.28 24.35
N LEU A 296 7.57 -0.82 24.85
CA LEU A 296 6.28 -0.92 24.18
C LEU A 296 6.32 -0.18 22.84
N CYS A 297 6.52 -0.91 21.74
CA CYS A 297 6.44 -0.39 20.39
C CYS A 297 4.99 0.01 20.10
N SER A 298 4.65 1.25 20.46
CA SER A 298 3.35 1.86 20.23
C SER A 298 3.32 2.44 18.82
N GLY A 299 2.56 1.81 17.93
CA GLY A 299 2.39 2.24 16.56
C GLY A 299 1.17 1.57 15.90
N PRO A 300 0.87 1.91 14.64
CA PRO A 300 -0.31 1.38 13.95
C PRO A 300 -0.38 -0.15 13.92
N LEU A 301 0.73 -0.86 13.75
CA LEU A 301 0.70 -2.33 13.67
C LEU A 301 0.35 -2.95 15.03
N ALA A 302 0.96 -2.47 16.12
CA ALA A 302 0.69 -2.92 17.47
C ALA A 302 -0.74 -2.57 17.96
N ILE A 303 -1.32 -1.45 17.49
CA ILE A 303 -2.73 -1.10 17.74
C ILE A 303 -3.66 -2.10 17.03
N VAL A 304 -3.40 -2.36 15.74
CA VAL A 304 -4.23 -3.21 14.85
C VAL A 304 -4.21 -4.67 15.31
N GLN A 305 -3.03 -5.20 15.62
CA GLN A 305 -2.83 -6.56 16.15
C GLN A 305 -3.30 -6.67 17.61
N GLY A 306 -3.16 -5.58 18.38
CA GLY A 306 -3.43 -5.54 19.80
C GLY A 306 -2.36 -6.24 20.64
N ARG A 307 -2.57 -6.31 21.96
CA ARG A 307 -1.62 -6.87 22.95
C ARG A 307 -1.35 -8.38 22.82
N ALA A 308 -1.85 -9.04 21.78
CA ALA A 308 -1.70 -10.47 21.56
C ALA A 308 -0.37 -10.84 20.86
N SER A 309 0.06 -10.10 19.84
CA SER A 309 1.24 -10.48 19.02
C SER A 309 2.58 -10.37 19.78
N THR A 310 2.66 -9.50 20.81
CA THR A 310 3.81 -9.47 21.74
C THR A 310 3.86 -10.68 22.69
N SER A 311 2.81 -11.51 22.70
CA SER A 311 2.78 -12.79 23.43
C SER A 311 3.05 -14.01 22.54
N SER A 312 3.08 -13.88 21.21
CA SER A 312 3.26 -14.98 20.25
C SER A 312 4.46 -15.89 20.56
N GLY A 313 5.67 -15.30 20.71
CA GLY A 313 6.88 -16.03 21.12
C GLY A 313 6.88 -16.55 22.57
N ARG A 314 5.76 -16.45 23.29
CA ARG A 314 5.50 -17.13 24.58
C ARG A 314 4.46 -18.25 24.47
N GLN A 315 3.74 -18.32 23.35
CA GLN A 315 2.74 -19.35 23.05
C GLN A 315 3.36 -20.51 22.24
N ALA A 316 4.24 -20.20 21.27
CA ALA A 316 4.97 -21.20 20.47
C ALA A 316 5.69 -22.26 21.33
N ALA A 317 6.33 -21.84 22.43
CA ALA A 317 7.00 -22.71 23.41
C ALA A 317 6.06 -23.68 24.18
N ARG A 318 4.76 -23.73 23.85
CA ARG A 318 3.78 -24.70 24.37
C ARG A 318 3.38 -25.76 23.32
N LEU A 319 3.77 -25.58 22.06
CA LEU A 319 3.40 -26.44 20.94
C LEU A 319 4.42 -27.58 20.78
N PHE A 320 4.40 -28.53 21.72
CA PHE A 320 5.28 -29.71 21.79
C PHE A 320 5.23 -30.68 20.58
N SER A 321 4.55 -30.34 19.49
CA SER A 321 4.25 -31.21 18.35
C SER A 321 4.76 -30.72 16.98
N VAL A 322 5.43 -29.56 16.90
CA VAL A 322 5.92 -28.99 15.62
C VAL A 322 7.40 -29.35 15.41
N PRO A 323 7.81 -29.89 14.25
CA PRO A 323 9.23 -30.11 13.94
C PRO A 323 10.00 -28.79 13.84
N HIS A 324 11.25 -28.76 14.33
CA HIS A 324 12.07 -27.54 14.41
C HIS A 324 12.19 -26.78 13.06
N MET A 325 12.35 -27.48 11.93
CA MET A 325 12.43 -26.84 10.62
C MET A 325 11.12 -26.12 10.23
N VAL A 326 9.97 -26.75 10.49
CA VAL A 326 8.65 -26.14 10.23
C VAL A 326 8.43 -24.94 11.16
N GLN A 327 8.88 -25.03 12.41
CA GLN A 327 8.85 -23.90 13.36
C GLN A 327 9.78 -22.76 12.90
N GLN A 328 10.94 -23.07 12.34
CA GLN A 328 11.92 -22.11 11.82
C GLN A 328 11.38 -21.36 10.58
N GLU A 329 10.88 -22.09 9.58
CA GLU A 329 10.21 -21.52 8.40
C GLU A 329 8.99 -20.65 8.80
N THR A 330 8.18 -21.13 9.74
CA THR A 330 7.03 -20.38 10.27
C THR A 330 7.44 -19.09 10.97
N THR A 331 8.51 -19.13 11.77
CA THR A 331 9.03 -17.96 12.48
C THR A 331 9.59 -16.92 11.50
N LEU A 332 10.32 -17.39 10.47
CA LEU A 332 10.86 -16.55 9.40
C LEU A 332 9.73 -15.85 8.63
N ALA A 333 8.74 -16.62 8.13
CA ALA A 333 7.61 -16.07 7.39
C ALA A 333 6.78 -15.07 8.22
N TYR A 334 6.58 -15.34 9.52
CA TYR A 334 5.94 -14.41 10.44
C TYR A 334 6.73 -13.10 10.56
N LEU A 335 8.05 -13.16 10.79
CA LEU A 335 8.89 -11.97 10.94
C LEU A 335 8.96 -11.14 9.64
N GLU A 336 9.00 -11.78 8.47
CA GLU A 336 8.91 -11.08 7.18
C GLU A 336 7.56 -10.38 6.99
N SER A 337 6.46 -11.05 7.35
CA SER A 337 5.11 -10.46 7.35
C SER A 337 5.04 -9.22 8.25
N GLN A 338 5.60 -9.28 9.47
CA GLN A 338 5.67 -8.13 10.39
C GLN A 338 6.49 -6.96 9.80
N VAL A 339 7.63 -7.24 9.17
CA VAL A 339 8.48 -6.23 8.50
C VAL A 339 7.75 -5.59 7.32
N ALA A 340 7.07 -6.39 6.49
CA ALA A 340 6.29 -5.92 5.34
C ALA A 340 5.06 -5.09 5.77
N ALA A 341 4.34 -5.53 6.80
CA ALA A 341 3.20 -4.83 7.36
C ALA A 341 3.60 -3.47 7.95
N ALA A 342 4.67 -3.41 8.74
CA ALA A 342 5.17 -2.16 9.31
C ALA A 342 5.66 -1.17 8.24
N LEU A 343 6.29 -1.67 7.17
CA LEU A 343 6.69 -0.85 6.01
C LEU A 343 5.48 -0.27 5.27
N THR A 344 4.45 -1.09 5.06
CA THR A 344 3.21 -0.71 4.34
C THR A 344 2.40 0.32 5.12
N LEU A 345 2.32 0.17 6.44
CA LEU A 345 1.76 1.16 7.37
C LEU A 345 2.63 2.43 7.53
N ARG A 346 3.82 2.45 6.91
CA ARG A 346 4.85 3.50 6.98
C ARG A 346 5.34 3.80 8.41
N SER A 347 5.25 2.82 9.30
CA SER A 347 5.61 2.96 10.71
C SER A 347 7.12 2.75 10.91
N SER A 348 7.88 3.85 10.95
CA SER A 348 9.36 3.79 10.97
C SER A 348 9.94 3.11 12.21
N HIS A 349 9.29 3.25 13.37
CA HIS A 349 9.76 2.63 14.61
C HIS A 349 9.44 1.13 14.66
N GLU A 350 8.24 0.72 14.25
CA GLU A 350 7.87 -0.69 14.16
C GLU A 350 8.70 -1.41 13.07
N TYR A 351 8.92 -0.78 11.91
CA TYR A 351 9.76 -1.34 10.84
C TYR A 351 11.20 -1.59 11.32
N ARG A 352 11.78 -0.63 12.05
CA ARG A 352 13.11 -0.74 12.67
C ARG A 352 13.15 -1.89 13.69
N HIS A 353 12.16 -1.98 14.58
CA HIS A 353 12.07 -3.03 15.59
C HIS A 353 11.98 -4.43 14.96
N TRP A 354 11.03 -4.64 14.05
CA TRP A 354 10.84 -5.95 13.40
C TRP A 354 12.01 -6.32 12.49
N LEU A 355 12.66 -5.36 11.82
CA LEU A 355 13.86 -5.63 11.01
C LEU A 355 15.07 -6.04 11.86
N LEU A 356 15.31 -5.36 13.00
CA LEU A 356 16.36 -5.73 13.94
C LEU A 356 16.12 -7.14 14.52
N LEU A 357 14.87 -7.49 14.80
CA LEU A 357 14.48 -8.81 15.30
C LEU A 357 14.62 -9.91 14.24
N TYR A 358 14.20 -9.64 13.00
CA TYR A 358 14.37 -10.54 11.85
C TYR A 358 15.85 -10.85 11.58
N VAL A 359 16.72 -9.83 11.53
CA VAL A 359 18.15 -10.07 11.30
C VAL A 359 18.83 -10.76 12.50
N ARG A 360 18.42 -10.49 13.74
CA ARG A 360 18.85 -11.28 14.92
C ARG A 360 18.46 -12.75 14.76
N TYR A 361 17.26 -13.04 14.28
CA TYR A 361 16.81 -14.40 14.01
C TYR A 361 17.65 -15.09 12.92
N LEU A 362 17.84 -14.45 11.75
CA LEU A 362 18.67 -15.01 10.67
C LEU A 362 20.14 -15.25 11.09
N VAL A 363 20.71 -14.38 11.95
CA VAL A 363 22.08 -14.52 12.46
C VAL A 363 22.21 -15.65 13.50
N ASN A 364 21.16 -15.90 14.29
CA ASN A 364 21.11 -17.01 15.25
C ASN A 364 20.90 -18.36 14.55
N GLU A 365 19.97 -18.44 13.60
CA GLU A 365 19.64 -19.66 12.83
C GLU A 365 20.63 -19.95 11.69
N VAL A 366 21.51 -18.99 11.37
CA VAL A 366 22.56 -19.07 10.33
C VAL A 366 22.02 -19.28 8.91
N ILE A 367 21.04 -18.46 8.51
CA ILE A 367 20.42 -18.52 7.18
C ILE A 367 21.13 -17.52 6.24
N GLU A 368 22.20 -17.99 5.60
CA GLU A 368 23.14 -17.12 4.86
C GLU A 368 22.54 -16.50 3.58
N GLU A 369 21.62 -17.21 2.90
CA GLU A 369 21.01 -16.76 1.64
C GLU A 369 20.03 -15.59 1.84
N ALA A 370 19.19 -15.63 2.88
CA ALA A 370 18.24 -14.56 3.19
C ALA A 370 18.96 -13.25 3.58
N LEU A 371 20.09 -13.34 4.28
CA LEU A 371 20.90 -12.19 4.68
C LEU A 371 21.51 -11.45 3.49
N THR A 372 21.82 -12.14 2.38
CA THR A 372 22.44 -11.51 1.20
C THR A 372 21.43 -10.82 0.27
N ASP A 373 20.19 -11.32 0.14
CA ASP A 373 19.17 -10.62 -0.65
C ASP A 373 18.60 -9.37 0.09
N GLY A 374 18.42 -9.47 1.41
CA GLY A 374 17.97 -8.36 2.27
C GLY A 374 18.86 -7.11 2.18
N GLN A 375 20.12 -7.25 1.76
CA GLN A 375 21.03 -6.15 1.48
C GLN A 375 20.66 -5.41 0.19
N ARG A 376 20.49 -6.17 -0.90
CA ARG A 376 20.34 -5.70 -2.28
C ARG A 376 19.02 -4.95 -2.52
N SER A 377 17.92 -5.47 -2.00
CA SER A 377 16.57 -5.18 -2.51
C SER A 377 16.01 -3.74 -2.28
N LYS A 378 16.75 -2.80 -1.66
CA LYS A 378 16.20 -1.49 -1.22
C LYS A 378 17.24 -0.36 -1.33
N GLU A 379 16.83 0.83 -1.77
CA GLU A 379 17.67 2.05 -1.78
C GLU A 379 17.16 3.13 -0.82
N GLY A 380 18.01 4.12 -0.50
CA GLY A 380 17.63 5.31 0.29
C GLY A 380 18.48 5.56 1.55
N LEU A 381 18.77 6.83 1.82
CA LEU A 381 19.81 7.27 2.78
C LEU A 381 19.66 6.73 4.21
N ARG A 382 18.43 6.53 4.70
CA ARG A 382 18.16 5.97 6.06
C ARG A 382 18.62 4.52 6.23
N LYS A 383 18.97 3.80 5.16
CA LYS A 383 19.54 2.44 5.25
C LYS A 383 20.93 2.42 5.90
N ARG A 384 21.72 3.50 5.79
CA ARG A 384 23.09 3.54 6.34
C ARG A 384 23.07 3.39 7.87
N ASP A 385 22.16 4.07 8.55
CA ASP A 385 22.09 4.05 10.01
C ASP A 385 21.46 2.75 10.54
N LEU A 386 20.49 2.19 9.83
CA LEU A 386 20.01 0.82 10.10
C LEU A 386 21.13 -0.21 9.92
N LEU A 387 21.97 -0.09 8.88
CA LEU A 387 23.08 -1.03 8.66
C LEU A 387 24.16 -0.92 9.77
N LYS A 388 24.47 0.29 10.25
CA LYS A 388 25.34 0.51 11.44
C LYS A 388 24.80 -0.16 12.70
N GLU A 389 23.49 -0.28 12.86
CA GLU A 389 22.85 -0.93 14.02
C GLU A 389 22.72 -2.46 13.86
N LEU A 390 22.63 -2.93 12.62
CA LEU A 390 22.62 -4.35 12.27
C LEU A 390 24.02 -4.98 12.31
N LEU A 391 25.07 -4.22 11.96
CA LEU A 391 26.46 -4.69 11.96
C LEU A 391 26.91 -5.29 13.30
N PRO A 392 26.70 -4.65 14.47
CA PRO A 392 27.00 -5.24 15.77
C PRO A 392 26.22 -6.53 16.10
N VAL A 393 25.10 -6.82 15.42
CA VAL A 393 24.41 -8.11 15.51
C VAL A 393 25.09 -9.13 14.62
N ILE A 394 25.32 -8.80 13.35
CA ILE A 394 25.96 -9.68 12.35
C ILE A 394 27.35 -10.12 12.84
N GLY A 395 28.13 -9.20 13.42
CA GLY A 395 29.47 -9.46 13.96
C GLY A 395 29.52 -10.33 15.23
N GLN A 396 28.39 -10.66 15.88
CA GLN A 396 28.37 -11.59 17.02
C GLN A 396 28.55 -13.06 16.60
N ASN A 397 28.25 -13.40 15.35
CA ASN A 397 28.42 -14.75 14.81
C ASN A 397 29.62 -14.80 13.87
N LEU A 398 30.61 -15.64 14.22
CA LEU A 398 31.88 -15.77 13.49
C LEU A 398 31.71 -16.13 12.01
N ARG A 399 30.63 -16.83 11.63
CA ARG A 399 30.37 -17.18 10.21
C ARG A 399 30.12 -15.96 9.34
N PHE A 400 29.48 -14.92 9.88
CA PHE A 400 29.16 -13.71 9.14
C PHE A 400 30.26 -12.64 9.16
N GLN A 401 31.47 -12.95 9.68
CA GLN A 401 32.59 -12.00 9.67
C GLN A 401 32.91 -11.46 8.27
N ARG A 402 32.84 -12.28 7.22
CA ARG A 402 33.06 -11.81 5.84
C ARG A 402 32.03 -10.78 5.41
N LEU A 403 30.75 -11.04 5.68
CA LEU A 403 29.64 -10.12 5.37
C LEU A 403 29.74 -8.84 6.19
N PHE A 404 30.11 -8.96 7.47
CA PHE A 404 30.39 -7.82 8.36
C PHE A 404 31.48 -6.91 7.78
N THR A 405 32.63 -7.47 7.39
CA THR A 405 33.75 -6.70 6.82
C THR A 405 33.34 -6.02 5.50
N GLU A 406 32.72 -6.74 4.57
CA GLU A 406 32.26 -6.16 3.29
C GLU A 406 31.26 -5.02 3.50
N CYS A 407 30.34 -5.15 4.46
CA CYS A 407 29.38 -4.10 4.82
C CYS A 407 30.04 -2.90 5.52
N GLN A 408 31.05 -3.13 6.35
CA GLN A 408 31.80 -2.08 7.05
C GLN A 408 32.64 -1.27 6.04
N GLU A 409 33.36 -1.95 5.14
CA GLU A 409 34.11 -1.33 4.04
C GLU A 409 33.19 -0.48 3.15
N GLN A 410 32.04 -1.00 2.73
CA GLN A 410 31.07 -0.24 1.94
C GLN A 410 30.48 0.96 2.68
N LEU A 411 30.32 0.91 4.01
CA LEU A 411 29.87 2.07 4.80
C LEU A 411 30.96 3.15 4.93
N ASP A 412 32.22 2.77 5.11
CA ASP A 412 33.31 3.72 5.30
C ASP A 412 33.76 4.37 3.97
N ILE A 413 33.74 3.62 2.85
CA ILE A 413 33.84 4.18 1.47
C ILE A 413 32.74 5.22 1.19
N LEU A 414 31.63 5.17 1.92
CA LEU A 414 30.51 6.11 1.86
C LEU A 414 30.50 7.17 2.99
N ARG A 415 31.57 7.26 3.79
CA ARG A 415 31.87 8.43 4.65
C ARG A 415 32.78 9.45 3.97
N ASP A 416 33.71 8.99 3.14
CA ASP A 416 34.70 9.84 2.45
C ASP A 416 34.12 10.54 1.19
N LYS A 417 32.80 10.76 1.17
CA LYS A 417 32.01 11.42 0.11
C LYS A 417 30.78 12.12 0.69
#